data_AF-A0A8J7UN54-F1
#
_entry.id   AF-A0A8J7UN54-F1
#
_cell.length_a   1.000
_cell.length_b   1.000
_cell.length_c   1.000
_cell.angle_alpha   90.00
_cell.angle_beta   90.00
_cell.angle_gamma   90.00
#
_symmetry.space_group_name_H-M   'P 1'
#
loop_
_entity.id
_entity.type
_entity.pdbx_description
1 polymer ?
#
loop_
_entity_poly.entity_id
_entity_poly.type
_entity_poly.pdbx_seq_one_letter_code
_entity_poly.pdbx_strand_id
1 'polypeptide(L)'
;MTLDILSAEEEKLWRQIHGIKPWDYDETCSYCGKREYEILKAPETVDVMVWVWNMKCYGCNDITPVVWPVNVDLEPIFESIHFHSFENLPQKISEAYPFFKKVFKKTKNVEDFGNTCTYCGRYQGDWFVMEDYLEIAYTPESAQEQRTIKVDLTPYERLWYSGPKKVLNLHHPRKGSFASLCDDCYRLYTQKKM
;
A
#
# COMPACT_ATOMS: atom_id res chain seq x y z
N MET A 1 -11.79 -3.46 -17.98
CA MET A 1 -11.84 -3.39 -16.51
C MET A 1 -12.26 -1.98 -16.16
N THR A 2 -13.51 -1.78 -15.74
CA THR A 2 -13.99 -0.47 -15.26
C THR A 2 -13.26 -0.17 -13.97
N LEU A 3 -12.48 0.91 -13.94
CA LEU A 3 -11.80 1.36 -12.74
C LEU A 3 -12.85 2.01 -11.83
N ASP A 4 -12.86 1.61 -10.56
CA ASP A 4 -13.77 2.16 -9.56
C ASP A 4 -13.24 3.53 -9.12
N ILE A 5 -14.04 4.58 -9.30
CA ILE A 5 -13.67 5.98 -9.04
C ILE A 5 -14.37 6.42 -7.74
N LEU A 6 -13.72 7.26 -6.94
CA LEU A 6 -14.37 7.86 -5.76
C LEU A 6 -15.60 8.69 -6.15
N SER A 7 -16.67 8.59 -5.36
CA SER A 7 -17.76 9.56 -5.38
C SER A 7 -17.26 10.93 -4.92
N ALA A 8 -18.07 11.98 -5.11
CA ALA A 8 -17.72 13.32 -4.64
C ALA A 8 -17.54 13.39 -3.11
N GLU A 9 -18.37 12.66 -2.36
CA GLU A 9 -18.27 12.56 -0.90
C GLU A 9 -17.02 11.80 -0.47
N GLU A 10 -16.72 10.68 -1.13
CA GLU A 10 -15.52 9.89 -0.87
C GLU A 10 -14.26 10.69 -1.19
N GLU A 11 -14.21 11.39 -2.34
CA GLU A 11 -13.08 12.25 -2.70
C GLU A 11 -12.86 13.36 -1.68
N LYS A 12 -13.94 13.97 -1.16
CA LYS A 12 -13.84 14.99 -0.11
C LYS A 12 -13.19 14.44 1.15
N LEU A 13 -13.59 13.23 1.58
CA LEU A 13 -13.00 12.56 2.74
C LEU A 13 -11.54 12.18 2.48
N TRP A 14 -11.23 11.64 1.30
CA TRP A 14 -9.87 11.32 0.88
C TRP A 14 -8.95 12.55 0.97
N ARG A 15 -9.38 13.70 0.43
CA ARG A 15 -8.62 14.96 0.52
C ARG A 15 -8.37 15.37 1.96
N GLN A 16 -9.36 15.21 2.83
CA GLN A 16 -9.24 15.53 4.25
C GLN A 16 -8.23 14.62 4.95
N ILE A 17 -8.28 13.32 4.68
CA ILE A 17 -7.37 12.30 5.24
C ILE A 17 -5.91 12.63 4.89
N HIS A 18 -5.64 13.00 3.64
CA HIS A 18 -4.28 13.27 3.16
C HIS A 18 -3.84 14.74 3.31
N GLY A 19 -4.70 15.63 3.81
CA GLY A 19 -4.40 17.06 3.91
C GLY A 19 -4.16 17.73 2.54
N ILE A 20 -4.80 17.23 1.49
CA ILE A 20 -4.67 17.73 0.11
C ILE A 20 -5.32 19.10 0.02
N LYS A 21 -4.64 20.05 -0.62
CA LYS A 21 -5.16 21.40 -0.74
C LYS A 21 -6.32 21.43 -1.73
N PRO A 22 -7.26 22.39 -1.61
CA PRO A 22 -8.43 22.43 -2.49
C PRO A 22 -8.05 22.45 -3.98
N TRP A 23 -6.96 23.11 -4.36
CA TRP A 23 -6.56 23.26 -5.77
C TRP A 23 -5.71 22.11 -6.32
N ASP A 24 -5.23 21.19 -5.47
CA ASP A 24 -4.46 20.04 -5.94
C ASP A 24 -5.43 19.09 -6.67
N TYR A 25 -5.09 18.68 -7.90
CA TYR A 25 -5.93 17.79 -8.74
C TYR A 25 -7.32 18.36 -9.13
N ASP A 26 -7.49 19.68 -9.05
CA ASP A 26 -8.70 20.40 -9.49
C ASP A 26 -8.57 20.98 -10.91
N GLU A 27 -7.51 20.64 -11.63
CA GLU A 27 -7.31 21.09 -13.00
C GLU A 27 -8.42 20.56 -13.90
N THR A 28 -9.11 21.49 -14.58
CA THR A 28 -10.21 21.19 -15.48
C THR A 28 -10.03 21.88 -16.82
N CYS A 29 -10.62 21.29 -17.86
CA CYS A 29 -10.78 21.95 -19.14
C CYS A 29 -11.66 23.18 -18.98
N SER A 30 -11.12 24.37 -19.24
CA SER A 30 -11.82 25.65 -19.13
C SER A 30 -13.02 25.78 -20.08
N TYR A 31 -13.16 24.90 -21.07
CA TYR A 31 -14.28 24.90 -22.01
C TYR A 31 -15.39 23.91 -21.63
N CYS A 32 -15.03 22.65 -21.35
CA CYS A 32 -16.03 21.59 -21.09
C CYS A 32 -16.10 21.13 -19.63
N GLY A 33 -15.28 21.67 -18.74
CA GLY A 33 -15.27 21.36 -17.31
C GLY A 33 -14.72 19.97 -16.95
N LYS A 34 -14.32 19.14 -17.93
CA LYS A 34 -13.75 17.82 -17.64
C LYS A 34 -12.44 17.92 -16.87
N ARG A 35 -12.23 17.06 -15.87
CA ARG A 35 -11.08 17.07 -14.96
C ARG A 35 -9.86 16.37 -15.56
N GLU A 36 -8.67 16.89 -15.28
CA GLU A 36 -7.41 16.25 -15.65
C GLU A 36 -7.19 14.94 -14.89
N TYR A 37 -7.63 14.90 -13.63
CA TYR A 37 -7.47 13.76 -12.73
C TYR A 37 -8.81 13.22 -12.25
N GLU A 38 -8.85 11.90 -12.07
CA GLU A 38 -9.85 11.19 -11.28
C GLU A 38 -9.15 10.48 -10.13
N ILE A 39 -9.81 10.33 -8.98
CA ILE A 39 -9.25 9.58 -7.86
C ILE A 39 -9.75 8.14 -7.94
N LEU A 40 -8.82 7.22 -8.22
CA LEU A 40 -9.13 5.80 -8.28
C LEU A 40 -9.23 5.23 -6.88
N LYS A 41 -10.28 4.43 -6.66
CA LYS A 41 -10.40 3.61 -5.46
C LYS A 41 -9.31 2.56 -5.43
N ALA A 42 -8.75 2.36 -4.25
CA ALA A 42 -7.94 1.17 -3.99
C ALA A 42 -8.81 -0.10 -4.16
N PRO A 43 -8.19 -1.22 -4.55
CA PRO A 43 -8.89 -2.50 -4.71
C PRO A 43 -9.48 -2.97 -3.38
N GLU A 44 -10.44 -3.89 -3.44
CA GLU A 44 -11.02 -4.50 -2.23
C GLU A 44 -10.03 -5.43 -1.52
N THR A 45 -9.13 -6.03 -2.28
CA THR A 45 -8.12 -6.95 -1.78
C THR A 45 -6.77 -6.59 -2.37
N VAL A 46 -5.72 -6.80 -1.58
CA VAL A 46 -4.33 -6.68 -2.01
C VAL A 46 -3.61 -8.00 -1.79
N ASP A 47 -2.69 -8.30 -2.70
CA ASP A 47 -1.81 -9.45 -2.57
C ASP A 47 -0.58 -9.03 -1.74
N VAL A 48 -0.30 -9.75 -0.66
CA VAL A 48 0.87 -9.53 0.20
C VAL A 48 1.72 -10.78 0.18
N MET A 49 3.00 -10.63 -0.15
CA MET A 49 3.94 -11.74 -0.06
C MET A 49 4.43 -11.87 1.38
N VAL A 50 4.46 -13.08 1.92
CA VAL A 50 4.98 -13.38 3.25
C VAL A 50 6.16 -14.32 3.08
N TRP A 51 7.31 -13.89 3.58
CA TRP A 51 8.53 -14.68 3.59
C TRP A 51 8.61 -15.41 4.91
N VAL A 52 9.00 -16.67 4.86
CA VAL A 52 9.23 -17.49 6.03
C VAL A 52 10.69 -17.89 6.03
N TRP A 53 11.34 -17.71 7.17
CA TRP A 53 12.64 -18.29 7.36
C TRP A 53 12.95 -18.76 8.77
N ASN A 54 14.07 -19.44 8.91
CA ASN A 54 14.52 -19.99 10.17
C ASN A 54 15.54 -19.07 10.84
N MET A 55 15.26 -18.70 12.09
CA MET A 55 16.20 -17.96 12.93
C MET A 55 16.47 -18.70 14.24
N LYS A 56 17.57 -18.37 14.91
CA LYS A 56 17.89 -18.92 16.23
C LYS A 56 17.06 -18.22 17.32
N CYS A 57 16.32 -18.99 18.11
CA CYS A 57 15.54 -18.42 19.21
C CYS A 57 16.44 -17.82 20.28
N TYR A 58 16.25 -16.54 20.65
CA TYR A 58 17.08 -15.90 21.69
C TYR A 58 16.94 -16.55 23.08
N GLY A 59 15.84 -17.27 23.32
CA GLY A 59 15.51 -17.80 24.63
C GLY A 59 15.98 -19.22 24.88
N CYS A 60 15.77 -20.13 23.93
CA CYS A 60 16.18 -21.54 24.06
C CYS A 60 17.28 -21.95 23.09
N ASN A 61 17.71 -21.07 22.16
CA ASN A 61 18.70 -21.33 21.12
C ASN A 61 18.30 -22.35 20.04
N ASP A 62 17.10 -22.93 20.10
CA ASP A 62 16.57 -23.78 19.02
C ASP A 62 16.24 -22.95 17.78
N ILE A 63 16.37 -23.59 16.61
CA ILE A 63 16.01 -22.99 15.32
C ILE A 63 14.49 -22.96 15.19
N THR A 64 13.90 -21.78 14.99
CA THR A 64 12.46 -21.60 14.86
C THR A 64 12.12 -20.84 13.59
N PRO A 65 11.00 -21.18 12.91
CA PRO A 65 10.51 -20.36 11.81
C PRO A 65 9.99 -19.02 12.32
N VAL A 66 10.16 -18.00 11.49
CA VAL A 66 9.60 -16.66 11.63
C VAL A 66 9.10 -16.17 10.28
N VAL A 67 8.16 -15.23 10.30
CA VAL A 67 7.58 -14.63 9.10
C VAL A 67 7.76 -13.12 9.04
N TRP A 68 7.80 -12.58 7.82
CA TRP A 68 7.75 -11.15 7.55
C TRP A 68 7.03 -10.84 6.23
N PRO A 69 6.12 -9.85 6.21
CA PRO A 69 5.41 -9.46 5.01
C PRO A 69 6.23 -8.48 4.15
N VAL A 70 6.11 -8.65 2.84
CA VAL A 70 6.89 -7.97 1.80
C VAL A 70 5.93 -7.47 0.72
N ASN A 71 6.14 -6.23 0.26
CA ASN A 71 5.45 -5.72 -0.90
C ASN A 71 6.18 -6.13 -2.19
N VAL A 72 5.45 -6.77 -3.11
CA VAL A 72 5.98 -7.26 -4.39
C VAL A 72 5.74 -6.30 -5.56
N ASP A 73 4.90 -5.29 -5.37
CA ASP A 73 4.45 -4.41 -6.46
C ASP A 73 5.27 -3.12 -6.58
N LEU A 74 6.25 -2.90 -5.71
CA LEU A 74 7.12 -1.71 -5.69
C LEU A 74 8.59 -2.13 -5.89
N GLU A 75 9.05 -2.24 -7.14
CA GLU A 75 10.47 -2.38 -7.48
C GLU A 75 11.20 -1.02 -7.41
N PRO A 76 12.53 -0.97 -7.11
CA PRO A 76 13.50 -2.07 -7.11
C PRO A 76 13.95 -2.55 -5.72
N ILE A 77 13.35 -2.05 -4.65
CA ILE A 77 13.62 -2.50 -3.28
C ILE A 77 12.30 -3.09 -2.80
N PHE A 78 12.30 -4.39 -2.47
CA PHE A 78 11.19 -5.02 -1.76
C PHE A 78 10.89 -4.22 -0.48
N GLU A 79 10.00 -3.23 -0.58
CA GLU A 79 9.67 -2.38 0.54
C GLU A 79 8.97 -3.28 1.56
N SER A 80 9.65 -3.51 2.69
CA SER A 80 9.06 -4.20 3.81
C SER A 80 7.79 -3.46 4.19
N ILE A 81 6.66 -4.17 4.24
CA ILE A 81 5.47 -3.62 4.88
C ILE A 81 5.50 -4.04 6.33
N HIS A 82 5.04 -3.15 7.21
CA HIS A 82 4.93 -3.52 8.62
C HIS A 82 3.75 -4.46 8.80
N PHE A 83 3.76 -5.29 9.84
CA PHE A 83 2.62 -6.14 10.18
C PHE A 83 1.31 -5.35 10.28
N HIS A 84 1.36 -4.07 10.64
CA HIS A 84 0.20 -3.18 10.79
C HIS A 84 -0.04 -2.25 9.58
N SER A 85 0.59 -2.52 8.43
CA SER A 85 0.30 -1.76 7.20
C SER A 85 -1.15 -1.93 6.73
N PHE A 86 -1.76 -3.08 7.05
CA PHE A 86 -3.19 -3.30 6.93
C PHE A 86 -3.76 -3.86 8.24
N GLU A 87 -4.94 -3.44 8.63
CA GLU A 87 -5.63 -3.82 9.86
C GLU A 87 -5.79 -5.34 9.96
N ASN A 88 -6.17 -5.97 8.85
CA ASN A 88 -6.41 -7.41 8.78
C ASN A 88 -5.13 -8.25 8.53
N LEU A 89 -4.00 -7.62 8.20
CA LEU A 89 -2.78 -8.34 7.81
C LEU A 89 -2.26 -9.29 8.91
N PRO A 90 -2.10 -8.87 10.18
CA PRO A 90 -1.56 -9.77 11.21
C PRO A 90 -2.43 -11.01 11.42
N GLN A 91 -3.75 -10.83 11.38
CA GLN A 91 -4.71 -11.92 11.53
C GLN A 91 -4.59 -12.91 10.37
N LYS A 92 -4.55 -12.45 9.12
CA LYS A 92 -4.37 -13.32 7.94
C LYS A 92 -3.04 -14.07 7.96
N ILE A 93 -1.95 -13.43 8.41
CA ILE A 93 -0.66 -14.10 8.60
C ILE A 93 -0.80 -15.21 9.66
N SER A 94 -1.45 -14.94 10.79
CA SER A 94 -1.62 -15.92 11.87
C SER A 94 -2.45 -17.15 11.47
N GLU A 95 -3.41 -16.97 10.56
CA GLU A 95 -4.22 -18.06 9.99
C GLU A 95 -3.36 -18.99 9.12
N ALA A 96 -2.38 -18.43 8.40
CA ALA A 96 -1.46 -19.19 7.57
C ALA A 96 -0.29 -19.80 8.39
N TYR A 97 0.15 -19.12 9.45
CA TYR A 97 1.35 -19.46 10.21
C TYR A 97 1.08 -19.43 11.73
N PRO A 98 0.73 -20.57 12.35
CA PRO A 98 0.33 -20.62 13.78
C PRO A 98 1.40 -20.19 14.80
N PHE A 99 2.67 -20.15 14.40
CA PHE A 99 3.76 -19.61 15.23
C PHE A 99 3.77 -18.08 15.25
N PHE A 100 3.07 -17.41 14.33
CA PHE A 100 2.78 -15.97 14.38
C PHE A 100 1.42 -15.75 15.03
N LYS A 101 1.39 -15.24 16.27
CA LYS A 101 0.16 -15.18 17.08
C LYS A 101 0.19 -14.02 18.07
N LYS A 102 -0.95 -13.73 18.70
CA LYS A 102 -1.00 -12.74 19.79
C LYS A 102 -0.07 -13.13 20.94
N VAL A 103 0.77 -12.19 21.32
CA VAL A 103 1.71 -12.29 22.43
C VAL A 103 1.84 -10.96 23.14
N PHE A 104 2.22 -11.00 24.42
CA PHE A 104 2.52 -9.80 25.17
C PHE A 104 3.91 -9.25 24.80
N LYS A 105 3.95 -8.11 24.12
CA LYS A 105 5.18 -7.42 23.71
C LYS A 105 5.64 -6.48 24.84
N LYS A 106 6.45 -7.01 25.78
CA LYS A 106 6.90 -6.28 26.99
C LYS A 106 7.44 -4.87 26.72
N THR A 107 8.24 -4.68 25.66
CA THR A 107 8.84 -3.38 25.31
C THR A 107 7.79 -2.31 24.99
N LYS A 108 6.64 -2.71 24.44
CA LYS A 108 5.53 -1.82 24.09
C LYS A 108 4.39 -1.85 25.12
N ASN A 109 4.43 -2.78 26.07
CA ASN A 109 3.38 -3.01 27.06
C ASN A 109 1.98 -3.22 26.42
N VAL A 110 1.92 -4.02 25.34
CA VAL A 110 0.69 -4.33 24.60
C VAL A 110 0.61 -5.82 24.27
N GLU A 111 -0.60 -6.33 24.12
CA GLU A 111 -0.85 -7.63 23.49
C GLU A 111 -1.06 -7.43 22.00
N ASP A 112 -0.23 -8.09 21.19
CA ASP A 112 -0.19 -7.88 19.76
C ASP A 112 0.41 -9.09 19.04
N PHE A 113 0.19 -9.23 17.74
CA PHE A 113 0.71 -10.34 16.94
C PHE A 113 2.22 -10.29 16.81
N GLY A 114 2.86 -11.45 16.98
CA GLY A 114 4.30 -11.56 16.81
C GLY A 114 4.73 -13.01 16.56
N ASN A 115 5.94 -13.14 16.02
CA ASN A 115 6.59 -14.43 15.84
C ASN A 115 6.86 -15.10 17.18
N THR A 116 6.67 -16.40 17.30
CA THR A 116 6.94 -17.16 18.54
C THR A 116 7.77 -18.39 18.28
N CYS A 117 8.68 -18.69 19.20
CA CYS A 117 9.47 -19.90 19.13
C CYS A 117 8.57 -21.13 19.23
N THR A 118 8.67 -22.03 18.25
CA THR A 118 7.90 -23.28 18.21
C THR A 118 8.26 -24.26 19.34
N TYR A 119 9.41 -24.08 19.99
CA TYR A 119 9.89 -24.94 21.09
C TYR A 119 9.56 -24.38 22.47
N CYS A 120 9.89 -23.11 22.73
CA CYS A 120 9.74 -22.50 24.06
C CYS A 120 8.64 -21.44 24.16
N GLY A 121 7.94 -21.13 23.05
CA GLY A 121 6.83 -20.18 23.01
C GLY A 121 7.21 -18.71 23.16
N ARG A 122 8.51 -18.38 23.34
CA ARG A 122 8.96 -17.00 23.50
C ARG A 122 8.73 -16.20 22.21
N TYR A 123 8.17 -15.01 22.34
CA TYR A 123 8.08 -14.01 21.28
C TYR A 123 9.46 -13.77 20.67
N GLN A 124 9.62 -13.73 19.35
CA GLN A 124 10.81 -13.33 18.62
C GLN A 124 10.61 -11.88 18.18
N GLY A 125 11.39 -10.95 18.75
CA GLY A 125 11.13 -9.52 18.63
C GLY A 125 11.06 -9.02 17.19
N ASP A 126 10.02 -8.25 16.84
CA ASP A 126 9.80 -7.70 15.49
C ASP A 126 11.07 -7.03 14.92
N TRP A 127 11.82 -6.30 15.75
CA TRP A 127 13.08 -5.66 15.33
C TRP A 127 14.14 -6.67 14.88
N PHE A 128 14.34 -7.76 15.63
CA PHE A 128 15.33 -8.78 15.28
C PHE A 128 14.92 -9.56 14.03
N VAL A 129 13.63 -9.83 13.88
CA VAL A 129 13.09 -10.47 12.67
C VAL A 129 13.25 -9.52 11.46
N MET A 130 13.03 -8.23 11.63
CA MET A 130 13.22 -7.23 10.57
C MET A 130 14.69 -7.10 10.15
N GLU A 131 15.63 -7.07 11.11
CA GLU A 131 17.06 -7.05 10.80
C GLU A 131 17.48 -8.29 10.00
N ASP A 132 17.04 -9.48 10.42
CA ASP A 132 17.32 -10.74 9.72
C ASP A 132 16.68 -10.75 8.31
N TYR A 133 15.48 -10.18 8.17
CA TYR A 133 14.86 -9.96 6.86
C TYR A 133 15.72 -9.08 5.95
N LEU A 134 16.33 -8.00 6.46
CA LEU A 134 17.17 -7.12 5.64
C LEU A 134 18.39 -7.86 5.08
N GLU A 135 18.92 -8.85 5.79
CA GLU A 135 20.00 -9.72 5.28
C GLU A 135 19.47 -10.68 4.21
N ILE A 136 18.31 -11.29 4.47
CA ILE A 136 17.66 -12.25 3.57
C ILE A 136 17.13 -11.58 2.30
N ALA A 137 16.75 -10.30 2.34
CA ALA A 137 16.29 -9.54 1.18
C ALA A 137 17.37 -9.44 0.08
N TYR A 138 18.66 -9.52 0.45
CA TYR A 138 19.77 -9.60 -0.51
C TYR A 138 20.08 -11.02 -0.99
N THR A 139 19.51 -12.05 -0.34
CA THR A 139 19.63 -13.46 -0.72
C THR A 139 18.26 -14.15 -0.66
N PRO A 140 17.28 -13.75 -1.49
CA PRO A 140 15.90 -14.23 -1.40
C PRO A 140 15.72 -15.75 -1.40
N GLU A 141 16.65 -16.47 -2.04
CA GLU A 141 16.73 -17.92 -2.08
C GLU A 141 16.98 -18.59 -0.72
N SER A 142 17.41 -17.82 0.28
CA SER A 142 17.58 -18.29 1.66
C SER A 142 16.25 -18.40 2.42
N ALA A 143 15.19 -17.75 1.93
CA ALA A 143 13.84 -17.93 2.45
C ALA A 143 13.36 -19.36 2.21
N GLN A 144 12.88 -20.03 3.25
CA GLN A 144 12.38 -21.40 3.17
C GLN A 144 11.01 -21.48 2.48
N GLU A 145 10.22 -20.42 2.58
CA GLU A 145 8.93 -20.30 1.91
C GLU A 145 8.67 -18.83 1.54
N GLN A 146 8.09 -18.61 0.35
CA GLN A 146 7.52 -17.34 -0.05
C GLN A 146 6.08 -17.62 -0.49
N ARG A 147 5.13 -16.96 0.17
CA ARG A 147 3.70 -17.22 -0.07
C ARG A 147 2.92 -15.91 -0.17
N THR A 148 2.15 -15.80 -1.23
CA THR A 148 1.18 -14.71 -1.37
C THR A 148 -0.08 -15.02 -0.55
N ILE A 149 -0.51 -14.05 0.26
CA ILE A 149 -1.79 -14.05 0.97
C ILE A 149 -2.64 -12.88 0.48
N LYS A 150 -3.96 -13.07 0.44
CA LYS A 150 -4.91 -12.00 0.12
C LYS A 150 -5.37 -11.31 1.39
N VAL A 151 -5.26 -9.99 1.41
CA VAL A 151 -5.69 -9.15 2.52
C VAL A 151 -6.83 -8.26 2.08
N ASP A 152 -7.94 -8.36 2.79
CA ASP A 152 -9.12 -7.54 2.57
C ASP A 152 -8.89 -6.15 3.18
N LEU A 153 -8.99 -5.10 2.36
CA LEU A 153 -8.88 -3.72 2.82
C LEU A 153 -10.19 -3.25 3.46
N THR A 154 -10.11 -2.59 4.60
CA THR A 154 -11.26 -1.94 5.21
C THR A 154 -11.74 -0.76 4.35
N PRO A 155 -12.99 -0.29 4.51
CA PRO A 155 -13.46 0.90 3.80
C PRO A 155 -12.56 2.13 4.00
N TYR A 156 -12.00 2.28 5.20
CA TYR A 156 -11.06 3.37 5.50
C TYR A 156 -9.73 3.19 4.76
N GLU A 157 -9.16 1.97 4.77
CA GLU A 157 -7.92 1.68 4.03
C GLU A 157 -8.10 1.83 2.52
N ARG A 158 -9.25 1.39 1.99
CA ARG A 158 -9.57 1.59 0.58
C ARG A 158 -9.55 3.07 0.21
N LEU A 159 -10.08 3.91 1.10
CA LEU A 159 -10.03 5.35 0.94
C LEU A 159 -8.58 5.85 1.06
N TRP A 160 -7.85 5.53 2.12
CA TRP A 160 -6.46 5.94 2.36
C TRP A 160 -5.50 5.59 1.23
N TYR A 161 -5.64 4.40 0.63
CA TYR A 161 -4.77 3.95 -0.47
C TYR A 161 -5.29 4.34 -1.86
N SER A 162 -6.39 5.09 -1.94
CA SER A 162 -6.86 5.67 -3.21
C SER A 162 -5.87 6.71 -3.73
N GLY A 163 -5.83 6.90 -5.05
CA GLY A 163 -4.78 7.74 -5.67
C GLY A 163 -5.24 8.45 -6.93
N PRO A 164 -4.62 9.61 -7.24
CA PRO A 164 -4.93 10.35 -8.46
C PRO A 164 -4.44 9.58 -9.68
N LYS A 165 -5.30 9.46 -10.69
CA LYS A 165 -4.95 9.01 -12.03
C LYS A 165 -5.24 10.11 -13.02
N LYS A 166 -4.23 10.45 -13.82
CA LYS A 166 -4.40 11.34 -14.95
C LYS A 166 -5.27 10.67 -16.01
N VAL A 167 -6.40 11.28 -16.34
CA VAL A 167 -7.37 10.77 -17.32
C VAL A 167 -7.51 11.66 -18.55
N LEU A 168 -7.06 12.91 -18.47
CA LEU A 168 -7.01 13.84 -19.60
C LEU A 168 -5.66 14.54 -19.68
N ASN A 169 -5.29 14.97 -20.88
CA ASN A 169 -4.21 15.93 -21.07
C ASN A 169 -4.82 17.32 -21.28
N LEU A 170 -4.31 18.30 -20.55
CA LEU A 170 -4.68 19.69 -20.74
C LEU A 170 -3.60 20.44 -21.55
N HIS A 171 -4.06 21.27 -22.47
CA HIS A 171 -3.24 22.04 -23.39
C HIS A 171 -3.47 23.53 -23.21
N HIS A 172 -2.39 24.30 -23.28
CA HIS A 172 -2.47 25.76 -23.27
C HIS A 172 -2.43 26.31 -24.71
N PRO A 173 -3.51 26.97 -25.19
CA PRO A 173 -3.59 27.47 -26.56
C PRO A 173 -2.61 28.60 -26.88
N ARG A 174 -2.05 29.27 -25.87
CA ARG A 174 -0.99 30.28 -26.00
C ARG A 174 -0.08 30.25 -24.77
N LYS A 175 1.21 30.56 -24.95
CA LYS A 175 2.15 30.79 -23.83
C LYS A 175 1.64 31.94 -22.96
N GLY A 176 1.40 31.68 -21.67
CA GLY A 176 0.82 32.65 -20.72
C GLY A 176 -0.72 32.72 -20.73
N SER A 177 -1.42 31.82 -21.41
CA SER A 177 -2.88 31.72 -21.32
C SER A 177 -3.30 30.95 -20.06
N PHE A 178 -4.26 31.51 -19.32
CA PHE A 178 -4.91 30.84 -18.18
C PHE A 178 -5.95 29.78 -18.60
N ALA A 179 -6.22 29.62 -19.90
CA ALA A 179 -7.16 28.61 -20.39
C ALA A 179 -6.42 27.29 -20.60
N SER A 180 -6.89 26.24 -19.93
CA SER A 180 -6.44 24.85 -20.12
C SER A 180 -7.53 24.13 -20.89
N LEU A 181 -7.22 23.54 -22.04
CA LEU A 181 -8.20 22.84 -22.88
C LEU A 181 -7.87 21.36 -22.98
N CYS A 182 -8.85 20.48 -22.83
CA CYS A 182 -8.64 19.07 -23.18
C CYS A 182 -8.40 18.91 -24.69
N ASP A 183 -7.88 17.75 -25.11
CA ASP A 183 -7.56 17.43 -26.50
C ASP A 183 -8.69 17.79 -27.50
N ASP A 184 -9.93 17.40 -27.19
CA ASP A 184 -11.08 17.68 -28.05
C ASP A 184 -11.35 19.18 -28.19
N CYS A 185 -11.32 19.91 -27.07
CA CYS A 185 -11.60 21.35 -27.04
C CYS A 185 -10.47 22.14 -27.71
N TYR A 186 -9.23 21.66 -27.57
CA TYR A 186 -8.07 22.25 -28.22
C TYR A 186 -8.13 22.09 -29.75
N ARG A 187 -8.51 20.92 -30.25
CA ARG A 187 -8.74 20.70 -31.69
C ARG A 187 -9.82 21.62 -32.25
N LEU A 188 -10.94 21.76 -31.54
CA LEU A 188 -12.01 22.70 -31.94
C LEU A 188 -11.53 24.16 -31.94
N TYR A 189 -10.72 24.54 -30.95
CA TYR A 189 -10.17 25.88 -30.86
C TYR A 189 -9.22 26.21 -32.04
N THR A 190 -8.36 25.27 -32.41
CA THR A 190 -7.39 25.45 -33.49
C THR A 190 -8.05 25.50 -34.87
N GLN A 191 -9.08 24.68 -35.11
CA GLN A 191 -9.85 24.71 -36.37
C GLN A 191 -10.57 26.05 -36.61
N LYS A 192 -11.05 26.73 -35.56
CA LYS A 192 -11.72 28.04 -35.67
C LYS A 192 -10.76 29.22 -35.92
N LYS A 193 -9.45 28.99 -35.83
CA LYS A 193 -8.42 30.02 -36.03
C LYS A 193 -7.78 29.99 -37.43
N MET A 194 -8.08 28.97 -38.22
CA MET A 194 -7.78 28.92 -39.65
C MET A 194 -8.94 29.54 -40.43
#